data_AF-A0A2H9LV05-F1
#
_entry.id   AF-A0A2H9LV05-F1
#
_cell.length_a   1.000
_cell.length_b   1.000
_cell.length_c   1.000
_cell.angle_alpha   90.00
_cell.angle_beta   90.00
_cell.angle_gamma   90.00
#
_symmetry.space_group_name_H-M   'P 1'
#
loop_
_entity.id
_entity.type
_entity.pdbx_description
1 polymer ?
#
loop_
_entity_poly.entity_id
_entity_poly.type
_entity_poly.pdbx_seq_one_letter_code
_entity_poly.pdbx_strand_id
1 'polypeptide(L)'
;MDSTTRAFYEIKFELQFIKLKATPFQDLFSTIMEKCYPNDFVRVKPWGNIGDRKNDGYLKSEKILFQVYAPNELSLKETLKKIDEDFEGAKPYWNKYIKCWVFTHNSKEGISADILRKLLELEKANSQIKVNN
;
A
#
# COMPACT_ATOMS: atom_id res chain seq x y z
N MET A 1 19.67 -7.91 21.04
CA MET A 1 20.08 -8.27 19.67
C MET A 1 21.47 -7.69 19.46
N ASP A 2 22.46 -8.53 19.13
CA ASP A 2 23.82 -8.07 18.87
C ASP A 2 23.91 -7.35 17.51
N SER A 3 25.02 -6.64 17.28
CA SER A 3 25.23 -5.84 16.08
C SER A 3 25.23 -6.66 14.79
N THR A 4 25.72 -7.90 14.83
CA THR A 4 25.76 -8.79 13.67
C THR A 4 24.36 -9.26 13.29
N THR A 5 23.56 -9.68 14.28
CA THR A 5 22.17 -10.07 14.04
C THR A 5 21.35 -8.89 13.49
N ARG A 6 21.55 -7.69 14.03
CA ARG A 6 20.89 -6.48 13.53
C ARG A 6 21.25 -6.21 12.07
N ALA A 7 22.55 -6.17 11.75
CA ALA A 7 23.04 -5.94 10.39
C ALA A 7 22.52 -6.99 9.41
N PHE A 8 22.46 -8.26 9.81
CA PHE A 8 21.91 -9.33 9.00
C PHE A 8 20.42 -9.10 8.66
N TYR A 9 19.61 -8.68 9.63
CA TYR A 9 18.20 -8.39 9.38
C TYR A 9 18.00 -7.13 8.53
N GLU A 10 18.79 -6.08 8.74
CA GLU A 10 18.77 -4.87 7.92
C GLU A 10 19.06 -5.20 6.45
N ILE A 11 20.14 -5.95 6.18
CA ILE A 11 20.50 -6.40 4.83
C ILE A 11 19.42 -7.30 4.23
N LYS A 12 18.90 -8.25 5.01
CA LYS A 12 17.85 -9.16 4.52
C LYS A 12 16.58 -8.40 4.14
N PHE A 13 16.16 -7.44 4.96
CA PHE A 13 15.00 -6.62 4.68
C PHE A 13 15.21 -5.76 3.42
N GLU A 14 16.35 -5.07 3.31
CA GLU A 14 16.66 -4.26 2.12
C GLU A 14 16.65 -5.11 0.85
N LEU A 15 17.25 -6.30 0.89
CA LEU A 15 17.24 -7.24 -0.24
C LEU A 15 15.81 -7.67 -0.61
N GLN A 16 14.95 -7.95 0.37
CA GLN A 16 13.56 -8.31 0.11
C GLN A 16 12.79 -7.13 -0.48
N PHE A 17 12.96 -5.92 0.08
CA PHE A 17 12.30 -4.72 -0.42
C PHE A 17 12.69 -4.42 -1.89
N ILE A 18 13.96 -4.58 -2.23
CA ILE A 18 14.46 -4.37 -3.60
C ILE A 18 13.98 -5.47 -4.56
N LYS A 19 14.02 -6.75 -4.13
CA LYS A 19 13.77 -7.88 -5.05
C LYS A 19 12.30 -8.23 -5.22
N LEU A 20 11.49 -8.07 -4.17
CA LEU A 20 10.09 -8.46 -4.24
C LEU A 20 9.28 -7.45 -5.06
N LYS A 21 8.40 -8.00 -5.89
CA LYS A 21 7.54 -7.31 -6.83
C LYS A 21 6.16 -7.98 -6.80
N ALA A 22 5.14 -7.28 -7.28
CA ALA A 22 3.75 -7.71 -7.36
C ALA A 22 3.27 -8.39 -6.06
N THR A 23 2.59 -9.54 -6.18
CA THR A 23 2.04 -10.31 -5.06
C THR A 23 3.08 -10.64 -3.97
N PRO A 24 4.32 -11.09 -4.29
CA PRO A 24 5.35 -11.26 -3.26
C PRO A 24 5.61 -10.03 -2.39
N PHE A 25 5.60 -8.82 -2.96
CA PHE A 25 5.79 -7.59 -2.19
C PHE A 25 4.57 -7.31 -1.30
N GLN A 26 3.36 -7.49 -1.82
CA GLN A 26 2.12 -7.37 -1.03
C GLN A 26 2.07 -8.36 0.14
N ASP A 27 2.52 -9.60 -0.07
CA ASP A 27 2.60 -10.60 0.99
C ASP A 27 3.64 -10.23 2.05
N LEU A 28 4.80 -9.66 1.65
CA LEU A 28 5.79 -9.13 2.59
C LEU A 28 5.18 -7.99 3.42
N PHE A 29 4.58 -7.00 2.76
CA PHE A 29 3.91 -5.87 3.42
C PHE A 29 2.88 -6.34 4.43
N SER A 30 1.97 -7.23 4.00
CA SER A 30 0.91 -7.78 4.86
C SER A 30 1.48 -8.52 6.07
N THR A 31 2.55 -9.31 5.87
CA THR A 31 3.20 -10.06 6.94
C THR A 31 3.85 -9.13 7.98
N ILE A 32 4.42 -8.00 7.54
CA ILE A 32 4.97 -6.99 8.44
C ILE A 32 3.83 -6.32 9.21
N MET A 33 2.78 -5.89 8.52
CA MET A 33 1.62 -5.23 9.14
C MET A 33 0.92 -6.13 10.17
N GLU A 34 0.72 -7.42 9.89
CA GLU A 34 0.16 -8.39 10.84
C GLU A 34 1.01 -8.54 12.12
N LYS A 35 2.34 -8.41 11.99
CA LYS A 35 3.26 -8.47 13.14
C LYS A 35 3.27 -7.17 13.93
N CYS A 36 3.18 -6.02 13.25
CA CYS A 36 3.15 -4.70 13.89
C CYS A 36 1.81 -4.42 14.57
N TYR A 37 0.70 -4.92 14.01
CA TYR A 37 -0.67 -4.63 14.46
C TYR A 37 -1.48 -5.92 14.68
N PRO A 38 -1.08 -6.77 15.64
CA PRO A 38 -1.75 -8.03 15.90
C PRO A 38 -3.22 -7.81 16.26
N ASN A 39 -4.12 -8.61 15.68
CA ASN A 39 -5.58 -8.55 15.83
C ASN A 39 -6.27 -7.27 15.31
N ASP A 40 -5.52 -6.33 14.74
CA ASP A 40 -6.05 -5.05 14.26
C ASP A 40 -5.93 -4.92 12.73
N PHE A 41 -4.74 -5.21 12.19
CA PHE A 41 -4.56 -5.28 10.74
C PHE A 41 -5.17 -6.57 10.17
N VAL A 42 -5.89 -6.41 9.06
CA VAL A 42 -6.47 -7.51 8.29
C VAL A 42 -5.90 -7.51 6.90
N ARG A 43 -5.20 -8.58 6.54
CA ARG A 43 -4.83 -8.88 5.15
C ARG A 43 -6.09 -9.22 4.37
N VAL A 44 -6.31 -8.54 3.25
CA VAL A 44 -7.44 -8.80 2.35
C VAL A 44 -6.91 -9.47 1.10
N LYS A 45 -7.55 -10.56 0.68
CA LYS A 45 -7.21 -11.29 -0.54
C LYS A 45 -8.48 -11.53 -1.37
N PRO A 46 -8.34 -11.63 -2.71
CA PRO A 46 -9.45 -12.07 -3.55
C PRO A 46 -10.01 -13.42 -3.09
N TRP A 47 -11.33 -13.57 -3.17
CA TRP A 47 -12.03 -14.82 -2.84
C TRP A 47 -12.65 -15.41 -4.11
N GLY A 48 -11.89 -16.28 -4.79
CA GLY A 48 -12.28 -16.82 -6.09
C GLY A 48 -12.38 -15.73 -7.15
N ASN A 49 -13.52 -15.64 -7.82
CA ASN A 49 -13.78 -14.61 -8.84
C ASN A 49 -14.14 -13.24 -8.24
N ILE A 50 -14.37 -13.17 -6.92
CA ILE A 50 -14.63 -11.92 -6.23
C ILE A 50 -13.27 -11.31 -5.91
N GLY A 51 -12.91 -10.26 -6.65
CA GLY A 51 -11.67 -9.51 -6.40
C GLY A 51 -11.61 -8.93 -4.99
N ASP A 52 -10.43 -8.43 -4.61
CA ASP A 52 -10.15 -7.78 -3.32
C ASP A 52 -10.85 -6.41 -3.12
N ARG A 53 -11.57 -5.93 -4.14
CA ARG A 53 -12.24 -4.62 -4.15
C ARG A 53 -11.27 -3.48 -3.86
N LYS A 54 -10.05 -3.54 -4.39
CA LYS A 54 -9.03 -2.48 -4.23
C LYS A 54 -8.63 -2.26 -2.78
N ASN A 55 -8.48 -3.36 -2.05
CA ASN A 55 -8.08 -3.37 -0.66
C ASN A 55 -7.14 -4.55 -0.44
N ASP A 56 -5.85 -4.27 -0.24
CA ASP A 56 -4.84 -5.30 0.05
C ASP A 56 -4.65 -5.50 1.55
N GLY A 57 -5.05 -4.52 2.35
CA GLY A 57 -4.93 -4.54 3.80
C GLY A 57 -5.74 -3.43 4.46
N TYR A 58 -6.28 -3.72 5.64
CA TYR A 58 -7.11 -2.78 6.38
C TYR A 58 -6.75 -2.75 7.87
N LEU A 59 -6.43 -1.56 8.39
CA LEU A 59 -6.18 -1.33 9.81
C LEU A 59 -7.46 -0.79 10.47
N LYS A 60 -8.07 -1.58 11.36
CA LYS A 60 -9.44 -1.31 11.86
C LYS A 60 -9.51 -0.13 12.80
N SER A 61 -8.59 -0.07 13.76
CA SER A 61 -8.55 0.99 14.78
C SER A 61 -8.53 2.39 14.18
N GLU A 62 -7.74 2.56 13.12
CA GLU A 62 -7.53 3.84 12.44
C GLU A 62 -8.39 4.02 11.18
N LYS A 63 -9.09 2.97 10.74
CA LYS A 63 -9.87 2.93 9.49
C LYS A 63 -9.02 3.29 8.27
N ILE A 64 -7.85 2.66 8.17
CA ILE A 64 -6.90 2.87 7.07
C ILE A 64 -7.02 1.71 6.09
N LEU A 65 -7.21 2.04 4.82
CA LEU A 65 -7.12 1.10 3.71
C LEU A 65 -5.77 1.25 3.03
N PHE A 66 -5.09 0.13 2.83
CA PHE A 66 -3.83 0.03 2.11
C PHE A 66 -4.07 -0.61 0.75
N GLN A 67 -3.62 0.07 -0.31
CA GLN A 67 -3.47 -0.49 -1.64
C GLN A 67 -1.97 -0.59 -1.94
N VAL A 68 -1.51 -1.79 -2.30
CA VAL A 68 -0.12 -2.08 -2.59
C VAL A 68 0.11 -2.12 -4.10
N TYR A 69 0.96 -1.22 -4.59
CA TYR A 69 1.40 -1.16 -5.98
C TYR A 69 2.92 -1.34 -6.08
N ALA A 70 3.34 -2.54 -6.46
CA ALA A 70 4.76 -2.89 -6.55
C ALA A 70 5.12 -3.50 -7.91
N PRO A 71 4.97 -2.79 -9.03
CA PRO A 71 5.22 -3.34 -10.36
C PRO A 71 6.69 -3.73 -10.53
N ASN A 72 6.99 -4.57 -11.52
CA ASN A 72 8.37 -4.90 -11.90
C ASN A 72 9.15 -3.66 -12.33
N GLU A 73 8.50 -2.79 -13.10
CA GLU A 73 9.03 -1.51 -13.55
C GLU A 73 8.05 -0.40 -13.17
N LEU A 74 8.56 0.66 -12.55
CA LEU A 74 7.78 1.84 -12.22
C LEU A 74 7.80 2.80 -13.40
N SER A 75 6.64 2.98 -14.04
CA SER A 75 6.46 4.06 -15.01
C SER A 75 5.54 5.13 -14.43
N LEU A 76 5.87 6.40 -14.67
CA LEU A 76 5.06 7.53 -14.17
C LEU A 76 3.61 7.42 -14.67
N LYS A 77 3.44 7.14 -15.96
CA LYS A 77 2.13 7.05 -16.61
C LYS A 77 1.27 5.93 -16.00
N GLU A 78 1.83 4.75 -15.78
CA GLU A 78 1.07 3.64 -15.20
C GLU A 78 0.82 3.85 -13.71
N THR A 79 1.75 4.46 -12.99
CA THR A 79 1.58 4.78 -11.57
C THR A 79 0.42 5.77 -11.37
N LEU A 80 0.39 6.86 -12.14
CA LEU A 80 -0.71 7.84 -12.10
C LEU A 80 -2.06 7.19 -12.42
N LYS A 81 -2.08 6.34 -13.45
CA LYS A 81 -3.28 5.57 -13.83
C LYS A 81 -3.72 4.62 -12.70
N LYS A 82 -2.78 3.95 -12.04
CA LYS A 82 -3.07 3.02 -10.94
C LYS A 82 -3.62 3.72 -9.71
N ILE A 83 -3.07 4.87 -9.36
CA ILE A 83 -3.59 5.71 -8.27
C ILE A 83 -5.07 6.03 -8.50
N ASP A 84 -5.45 6.47 -9.72
CA ASP A 84 -6.85 6.74 -10.05
C ASP A 84 -7.71 5.47 -10.03
N GLU A 85 -7.27 4.40 -10.68
CA GLU A 85 -8.00 3.14 -10.77
C GLU A 85 -8.29 2.53 -9.39
N ASP A 86 -7.30 2.57 -8.50
CA ASP A 86 -7.40 1.93 -7.20
C ASP A 86 -8.18 2.80 -6.21
N PHE A 87 -7.92 4.11 -6.18
CA PHE A 87 -8.67 5.02 -5.30
C PHE A 87 -10.15 5.10 -5.68
N GLU A 88 -10.47 5.34 -6.96
CA GLU A 88 -11.87 5.40 -7.41
C GLU A 88 -12.53 4.01 -7.39
N GLY A 89 -11.77 2.94 -7.64
CA GLY A 89 -12.26 1.57 -7.54
C GLY A 89 -12.59 1.14 -6.10
N ALA A 90 -11.92 1.71 -5.10
CA ALA A 90 -12.18 1.43 -3.68
C ALA A 90 -13.44 2.14 -3.15
N LYS A 91 -13.75 3.35 -3.64
CA LYS A 91 -14.83 4.20 -3.12
C LYS A 91 -16.21 3.52 -3.06
N PRO A 92 -16.70 2.81 -4.09
CA PRO A 92 -18.00 2.15 -4.06
C PRO A 92 -18.18 1.17 -2.89
N TYR A 93 -17.08 0.59 -2.41
CA TYR A 93 -17.10 -0.46 -1.38
C TYR A 93 -16.70 0.06 0.00
N TRP A 94 -15.75 1.00 0.06
CA TRP A 94 -15.04 1.33 1.30
C TRP A 94 -15.26 2.75 1.79
N ASN A 95 -15.85 3.67 1.00
CA ASN A 95 -15.94 5.09 1.35
C ASN A 95 -16.57 5.37 2.74
N LYS A 96 -17.54 4.55 3.16
CA LYS A 96 -18.18 4.67 4.50
C LYS A 96 -17.35 4.11 5.66
N TYR A 97 -16.33 3.32 5.35
CA TYR A 97 -15.54 2.55 6.30
C TYR A 97 -14.10 3.05 6.42
N ILE A 98 -13.65 4.01 5.61
CA ILE A 98 -12.27 4.51 5.64
C ILE A 98 -12.23 5.96 6.12
N LYS A 99 -11.13 6.31 6.80
CA LYS A 99 -10.72 7.69 7.09
C LYS A 99 -9.46 8.08 6.33
N CYS A 100 -8.63 7.10 5.98
CA CYS A 100 -7.41 7.28 5.23
C CYS A 100 -7.25 6.15 4.22
N TRP A 101 -6.77 6.52 3.04
CA TRP A 101 -6.33 5.61 2.00
C TRP A 101 -4.83 5.81 1.78
N VAL A 102 -4.07 4.71 1.74
CA VAL A 102 -2.61 4.71 1.62
C VAL A 102 -2.21 3.95 0.35
N PHE A 103 -1.49 4.64 -0.53
CA PHE A 103 -0.88 4.07 -1.73
C PHE A 103 0.53 3.54 -1.44
N THR A 104 0.62 2.31 -0.96
CA THR A 104 1.90 1.67 -0.64
C THR A 104 2.63 1.23 -1.91
N HIS A 105 3.89 1.62 -2.08
CA HIS A 105 4.67 1.28 -3.28
C HIS A 105 6.07 0.75 -2.98
N ASN A 106 6.72 0.15 -3.99
CA ASN A 106 8.08 -0.40 -3.89
C ASN A 106 9.18 0.53 -4.45
N SER A 107 8.88 1.80 -4.71
CA SER A 107 9.91 2.77 -5.13
C SER A 107 10.95 2.99 -4.03
N LYS A 108 12.23 2.69 -4.31
CA LYS A 108 13.34 2.93 -3.38
C LYS A 108 13.79 4.39 -3.35
N GLU A 109 13.69 5.07 -4.48
CA GLU A 109 14.19 6.44 -4.65
C GLU A 109 13.12 7.52 -4.31
N GLY A 110 11.95 7.09 -3.83
CA GLY A 110 10.80 7.95 -3.58
C GLY A 110 9.88 8.08 -4.79
N ILE A 111 8.98 9.06 -4.76
CA ILE A 111 8.01 9.33 -5.82
C ILE A 111 8.32 10.64 -6.53
N SER A 112 7.89 10.75 -7.79
CA SER A 112 8.02 12.00 -8.55
C SER A 112 7.09 13.08 -8.01
N ALA A 113 7.41 14.35 -8.31
CA ALA A 113 6.55 15.49 -7.97
C ALA A 113 5.15 15.37 -8.58
N ASP A 114 5.02 14.76 -9.76
CA ASP A 114 3.72 14.50 -10.41
C ASP A 114 2.86 13.52 -9.63
N ILE A 115 3.45 12.46 -9.08
CA ILE A 115 2.73 11.50 -8.22
C ILE A 115 2.30 12.19 -6.93
N LEU A 116 3.18 12.96 -6.29
CA LEU A 116 2.84 13.70 -5.08
C LEU A 116 1.69 14.68 -5.34
N ARG A 117 1.79 15.47 -6.42
CA ARG A 117 0.72 16.38 -6.84
C ARG A 117 -0.60 15.64 -7.04
N LYS A 118 -0.59 14.48 -7.70
CA LYS A 118 -1.78 13.66 -7.93
C LYS A 118 -2.45 13.24 -6.62
N LEU A 119 -1.68 12.77 -5.64
CA LEU A 119 -2.19 12.36 -4.33
C LEU A 119 -2.82 13.55 -3.58
N LEU A 120 -2.16 14.72 -3.60
CA LEU A 120 -2.67 15.94 -2.99
C LEU A 120 -3.96 16.45 -3.67
N GLU A 121 -4.05 16.36 -5.00
CA GLU A 121 -5.26 16.69 -5.75
C GLU A 121 -6.42 15.76 -5.39
N LEU A 122 -6.15 14.45 -5.23
CA LEU A 122 -7.16 13.48 -4.78
C LEU A 122 -7.65 13.77 -3.36
N GLU A 123 -6.75 14.07 -2.41
CA GLU A 123 -7.15 14.44 -1.04
C GLU A 123 -8.02 15.69 -1.04
N LYS A 124 -7.61 16.73 -1.77
CA LYS A 124 -8.35 17.98 -1.88
C LYS A 124 -9.74 17.77 -2.49
N ALA A 125 -9.87 16.90 -3.48
CA ALA A 125 -11.14 16.56 -4.10
C ALA A 125 -12.05 15.70 -3.20
N ASN A 126 -11.49 15.03 -2.18
CA ASN A 126 -12.19 14.09 -1.32
C ASN A 126 -11.94 14.41 0.17
N SER A 127 -12.44 15.55 0.64
CA SER A 127 -12.21 16.08 2.00
C SER A 127 -12.55 15.14 3.18
N GLN A 128 -13.28 14.05 2.95
CA GLN A 128 -13.61 13.06 3.96
C GLN A 128 -12.54 11.96 4.12
N ILE A 129 -11.63 11.81 3.15
CA ILE A 129 -10.62 10.75 3.12
C ILE A 129 -9.23 11.40 2.98
N LYS A 130 -8.36 11.14 3.96
CA LYS A 130 -6.93 11.48 3.83
C LYS A 130 -6.25 10.56 2.81
N VAL A 131 -5.36 11.08 1.99
CA VAL A 131 -4.63 10.32 0.95
C VAL A 131 -3.14 10.36 1.23
N ASN A 132 -2.55 9.21 1.52
CA ASN A 132 -1.12 9.05 1.83
C ASN A 132 -0.45 8.09 0.84
N ASN A 133 0.89 8.02 0.86
CA ASN A 133 1.71 7.00 0.18
C ASN A 133 2.74 6.42 1.15
#